data_AF-A0A1C5N2P1-F1
#
_entry.id   AF-A0A1C5N2P1-F1
#
_cell.length_a   1.000
_cell.length_b   1.000
_cell.length_c   1.000
_cell.angle_alpha   90.00
_cell.angle_beta   90.00
_cell.angle_gamma   90.00
#
_symmetry.space_group_name_H-M   'P 1'
#
loop_
_entity.id
_entity.type
_entity.pdbx_description
1 polymer ?
#
loop_
_entity_poly.entity_id
_entity_poly.type
_entity_poly.pdbx_seq_one_letter_code
_entity_poly.pdbx_strand_id
1 'polypeptide(L)'
;MEEVRPGIFVYDMGQNMVGVPEITLHGMEAGREINLRYAEVKYPDLPRYAGNEGMIMLENIRAAMAQDKYITKGGEETIASRFTYHGYRYVEITGIDKALPLESVKGTMLSSIDGLASQYETSNEKVNRLWHNIV
;
A
#
# COMPACT_ATOMS: atom_id res chain seq x y z
N MET A 1 2.52 7.34 7.39
CA MET A 1 2.51 8.08 6.11
C MET A 1 3.69 9.02 6.14
N GLU A 2 4.46 9.05 5.06
CA GLU A 2 5.64 9.90 4.88
C GLU A 2 5.55 10.60 3.51
N GLU A 3 5.84 11.90 3.46
CA GLU A 3 6.09 12.58 2.19
C GLU A 3 7.57 12.41 1.84
N VAL A 4 7.85 11.42 1.00
CA VAL A 4 9.23 10.98 0.69
C VAL A 4 9.90 11.90 -0.34
N ARG A 5 9.08 12.59 -1.16
CA ARG A 5 9.46 13.65 -2.09
C ARG A 5 8.27 14.60 -2.24
N PRO A 6 8.47 15.87 -2.67
CA PRO A 6 7.36 16.80 -2.86
C PRO A 6 6.22 16.20 -3.70
N GLY A 7 5.03 16.08 -3.11
CA GLY A 7 3.84 15.51 -3.76
C GLY A 7 3.83 13.99 -3.92
N ILE A 8 4.76 13.27 -3.27
CA ILE A 8 4.83 11.81 -3.25
C ILE A 8 4.65 11.31 -1.82
N PHE A 9 3.49 10.72 -1.55
CA PHE A 9 3.11 10.26 -0.22
C PHE A 9 3.14 8.73 -0.16
N VAL A 10 3.90 8.17 0.77
CA VAL A 10 3.99 6.72 1.00
C VAL A 10 3.31 6.35 2.30
N TYR A 11 2.37 5.41 2.22
CA TYR A 11 1.64 4.84 3.34
C TYR A 11 2.19 3.45 3.65
N ASP A 12 2.55 3.21 4.90
CA ASP A 12 2.87 1.88 5.41
C ASP A 12 1.60 1.28 5.99
N MET A 13 1.13 0.17 5.41
CA MET A 13 -0.06 -0.55 5.85
C MET A 13 0.20 -1.41 7.09
N GLY A 14 1.45 -1.47 7.58
CA GLY A 14 1.87 -2.19 8.78
C GLY A 14 2.13 -3.68 8.55
N GLN A 15 1.53 -4.28 7.54
CA GLN A 15 1.65 -5.68 7.17
C GLN A 15 1.80 -5.81 5.65
N ASN A 16 2.65 -6.72 5.18
CA ASN A 16 2.65 -7.10 3.76
C ASN A 16 1.44 -7.99 3.53
N MET A 17 0.52 -7.55 2.67
CA MET A 17 -0.78 -8.17 2.44
C MET A 17 -1.08 -8.31 0.94
N VAL A 18 -2.06 -9.13 0.61
CA VAL A 18 -2.55 -9.29 -0.77
C VAL A 18 -3.97 -8.77 -0.86
N GLY A 19 -4.22 -7.83 -1.77
CA GLY A 19 -5.53 -7.20 -1.84
C GLY A 19 -5.63 -6.07 -2.86
N VAL A 20 -6.64 -5.23 -2.65
CA VAL A 20 -6.91 -4.02 -3.44
C VAL A 20 -6.98 -2.79 -2.54
N PRO A 21 -6.71 -1.59 -3.06
CA PRO A 21 -6.91 -0.36 -2.30
C PRO A 21 -8.40 -0.16 -1.97
N GLU A 22 -8.65 0.48 -0.83
CA GLU A 22 -9.92 1.14 -0.52
C GLU A 22 -9.56 2.55 -0.03
N ILE A 23 -9.52 3.50 -0.96
CA ILE A 23 -9.04 4.87 -0.69
C ILE A 23 -10.18 5.86 -0.86
N THR A 24 -10.48 6.62 0.19
CA THR A 24 -11.52 7.65 0.18
C THR A 24 -10.93 9.01 -0.14
N LEU A 25 -11.52 9.69 -1.13
CA LEU A 25 -11.18 11.04 -1.54
C LEU A 25 -12.31 11.99 -1.11
N HIS A 26 -11.95 13.09 -0.46
CA HIS A 26 -12.89 14.08 0.06
C HIS A 26 -12.85 15.37 -0.77
N GLY A 27 -13.75 15.48 -1.75
CA GLY A 27 -13.99 16.74 -2.46
C GLY A 27 -12.86 17.17 -3.39
N MET A 28 -12.15 16.23 -4.02
CA MET A 28 -11.13 16.58 -5.02
C MET A 28 -11.77 17.24 -6.25
N GLU A 29 -11.02 18.08 -6.96
CA GLU A 29 -11.46 18.62 -8.25
C GLU A 29 -11.63 17.47 -9.26
N ALA A 30 -12.67 17.53 -10.08
CA ALA A 30 -12.92 16.54 -11.13
C ALA A 30 -11.85 16.59 -12.24
N GLY A 31 -11.51 15.45 -12.82
CA GLY A 31 -10.57 15.32 -13.93
C GLY A 31 -9.10 15.19 -13.52
N ARG A 32 -8.80 15.12 -12.22
CA ARG A 32 -7.45 14.93 -11.70
C ARG A 32 -7.05 13.46 -11.74
N GLU A 33 -5.84 13.16 -12.22
CA GLU A 33 -5.29 11.80 -12.21
C GLU A 33 -4.59 11.52 -10.88
N ILE A 34 -5.14 10.57 -10.12
CA ILE A 34 -4.53 9.98 -8.93
C ILE A 34 -3.83 8.71 -9.33
N ASN A 35 -2.56 8.59 -8.95
CA ASN A 35 -1.71 7.45 -9.27
C ASN A 35 -1.35 6.71 -7.99
N LEU A 36 -1.66 5.43 -7.95
CA LEU A 36 -1.36 4.52 -6.86
C LEU A 36 -0.31 3.51 -7.30
N ARG A 37 0.79 3.37 -6.58
CA ARG A 37 1.79 2.31 -6.81
C ARG A 37 1.97 1.46 -5.56
N TYR A 38 2.17 0.17 -5.74
CA TYR A 38 2.17 -0.81 -4.66
C TYR A 38 3.53 -1.50 -4.57
N ALA A 39 4.10 -1.55 -3.36
CA ALA A 39 5.40 -2.17 -3.13
C ALA A 39 5.45 -2.99 -1.83
N GLU A 40 6.29 -4.01 -1.83
CA GLU A 40 6.54 -4.86 -0.66
C GLU A 40 7.55 -4.23 0.30
N VAL A 41 8.51 -3.45 -0.23
CA VAL A 41 9.61 -2.87 0.52
C VAL A 41 9.91 -1.44 0.09
N LYS A 42 10.56 -0.68 0.98
CA LYS A 42 11.14 0.63 0.69
C LYS A 42 12.65 0.49 0.45
N TYR A 43 13.26 1.43 -0.27
CA TYR A 43 14.71 1.51 -0.30
C TYR A 43 15.24 1.80 1.11
N PRO A 44 16.20 1.00 1.60
CA PRO A 44 16.83 1.24 2.89
C PRO A 44 17.83 2.40 2.80
N ASP A 45 18.13 2.98 3.96
CA ASP A 45 19.21 3.94 4.14
C ASP A 45 20.57 3.24 4.00
N LEU A 46 21.02 3.08 2.76
CA LEU A 46 22.32 2.49 2.40
C LEU A 46 22.96 3.34 1.30
N PRO A 47 24.31 3.51 1.29
CA PRO A 47 25.00 4.34 0.30
C PRO A 47 24.69 4.02 -1.18
N ARG A 48 24.38 2.75 -1.48
CA ARG A 48 24.03 2.32 -2.85
C ARG A 48 22.67 2.83 -3.34
N TYR A 49 21.81 3.30 -2.43
CA TYR A 49 20.48 3.82 -2.72
C TYR A 49 20.36 5.31 -2.40
N ALA A 50 21.50 6.01 -2.33
CA ALA A 50 21.55 7.44 -2.07
C ALA A 50 20.55 8.23 -2.92
N GLY A 51 19.62 8.95 -2.28
CA GLY A 51 18.56 9.74 -2.90
C GLY A 51 17.24 9.01 -3.13
N ASN A 52 17.15 7.71 -2.82
CA ASN A 52 15.92 6.93 -2.88
C ASN A 52 15.44 6.46 -1.50
N GLU A 53 16.11 6.83 -0.41
CA GLU A 53 15.76 6.39 0.95
C GLU A 53 14.27 6.66 1.25
N GLY A 54 13.58 5.63 1.73
CA GLY A 54 12.14 5.73 2.02
C GLY A 54 11.22 5.69 0.80
N MET A 55 11.72 5.83 -0.43
CA MET A 55 10.90 5.55 -1.63
C MET A 55 10.52 4.08 -1.70
N ILE A 56 9.40 3.79 -2.36
CA ILE A 56 9.00 2.41 -2.67
C ILE A 56 9.97 1.77 -3.68
N MET A 57 10.29 0.50 -3.50
CA MET A 57 11.12 -0.29 -4.43
C MET A 57 10.22 -1.17 -5.29
N LEU A 58 10.42 -1.15 -6.61
CA LEU A 58 9.59 -1.89 -7.58
C LEU A 58 10.43 -2.83 -8.47
N GLU A 59 11.74 -2.90 -8.28
CA GLU A 59 12.60 -3.76 -9.08
C GLU A 59 12.32 -5.25 -8.84
N ASN A 60 11.90 -5.62 -7.62
CA ASN A 60 11.56 -6.99 -7.26
C ASN A 60 10.25 -7.48 -7.93
N ILE A 61 9.35 -6.58 -8.33
CA ILE A 61 8.08 -6.96 -8.99
C ILE A 61 8.23 -7.19 -10.51
N ARG A 62 9.43 -6.98 -11.06
CA ARG A 62 9.83 -7.29 -12.44
C ARG A 62 8.94 -6.58 -13.48
N ALA A 63 8.18 -7.35 -14.26
CA ALA A 63 7.37 -6.83 -15.36
C ALA A 63 5.96 -6.38 -14.93
N ALA A 64 5.56 -6.64 -13.67
CA ALA A 64 4.30 -6.14 -13.15
C ALA A 64 4.42 -4.62 -12.94
N MET A 65 3.46 -3.86 -13.47
CA MET A 65 3.42 -2.42 -13.22
C MET A 65 3.05 -2.08 -11.78
N ALA A 66 2.22 -2.93 -11.14
CA ALA A 66 1.66 -2.74 -9.80
C ALA A 66 1.18 -1.30 -9.56
N GLN A 67 0.35 -0.81 -10.48
CA GLN A 67 -0.13 0.55 -10.50
C GLN A 67 -1.62 0.60 -10.83
N ASP A 68 -2.35 1.42 -10.07
CA ASP A 68 -3.72 1.79 -10.36
C ASP A 68 -3.78 3.29 -10.68
N LYS A 69 -4.58 3.64 -11.69
CA LYS A 69 -4.83 5.03 -12.09
C LYS A 69 -6.31 5.35 -11.93
N TYR A 70 -6.61 6.46 -11.27
CA TYR A 70 -7.98 6.92 -11.05
C TYR A 70 -8.14 8.35 -11.52
N ILE A 71 -9.20 8.63 -12.26
CA ILE A 71 -9.59 10.01 -12.62
C ILE A 71 -10.74 10.42 -11.72
N THR A 72 -10.54 11.50 -10.96
CA THR A 72 -11.55 12.02 -10.02
C THR A 72 -12.79 12.51 -10.78
N LYS A 73 -13.97 12.26 -10.21
CA LYS A 73 -15.26 12.76 -10.68
C LYS A 73 -15.70 14.01 -9.93
N GLY A 74 -15.08 14.28 -8.78
CA GLY A 74 -15.43 15.35 -7.88
C GLY A 74 -16.41 14.93 -6.79
N GLY A 75 -16.32 15.58 -5.63
CA GLY A 75 -17.11 15.23 -4.44
C GLY A 75 -16.48 14.10 -3.63
N GLU A 76 -17.31 13.30 -2.94
CA GLU A 76 -16.85 12.13 -2.19
C GLU A 76 -16.77 10.90 -3.08
N GLU A 77 -15.61 10.25 -3.10
CA GLU A 77 -15.33 9.12 -3.98
C GLU A 77 -14.48 8.07 -3.29
N THR A 78 -14.63 6.81 -3.69
CA THR A 78 -13.78 5.71 -3.21
C THR A 78 -13.12 5.01 -4.38
N ILE A 79 -11.78 4.94 -4.35
CA ILE A 79 -11.00 4.10 -5.27
C ILE A 79 -11.02 2.67 -4.72
N ALA A 80 -11.63 1.76 -5.50
CA ALA A 80 -11.69 0.34 -5.19
C ALA A 80 -11.57 -0.47 -6.49
N SER A 81 -10.39 -1.09 -6.69
CA SER A 81 -10.08 -1.87 -7.88
C SER A 81 -10.84 -3.20 -7.90
N ARG A 82 -11.35 -3.59 -9.08
CA ARG A 82 -12.23 -4.78 -9.23
C ARG A 82 -11.63 -5.92 -10.05
N PHE A 83 -10.65 -5.64 -10.91
CA PHE A 83 -10.11 -6.60 -11.88
C PHE A 83 -8.58 -6.76 -11.78
N THR A 84 -8.03 -6.45 -10.61
CA THR A 84 -6.61 -6.64 -10.28
C THR A 84 -6.49 -6.91 -8.78
N TYR A 85 -5.31 -7.30 -8.34
CA TYR A 85 -4.89 -7.32 -6.95
C TYR A 85 -3.38 -7.12 -6.90
N HIS A 86 -2.86 -6.68 -5.76
CA HIS A 86 -1.44 -6.43 -5.55
C HIS A 86 -0.98 -7.08 -4.23
N GLY A 87 0.26 -7.56 -4.19
CA GLY A 87 0.94 -7.90 -2.95
C GLY A 87 1.77 -6.71 -2.49
N TYR A 88 1.47 -6.14 -1.32
CA TYR A 88 2.11 -4.92 -0.86
C TYR A 88 1.99 -4.68 0.64
N ARG A 89 2.99 -3.97 1.16
CA ARG A 89 2.94 -3.30 2.46
C ARG A 89 2.86 -1.79 2.31
N TYR A 90 3.38 -1.25 1.22
CA TYR A 90 3.48 0.18 0.99
C TYR A 90 2.63 0.60 -0.20
N VAL A 91 1.87 1.69 -0.02
CA VAL A 91 1.14 2.36 -1.10
C VAL A 91 1.72 3.74 -1.29
N GLU A 92 2.21 4.02 -2.48
CA GLU A 92 2.53 5.38 -2.91
C GLU A 92 1.29 6.01 -3.55
N ILE A 93 0.94 7.22 -3.12
CA ILE A 93 -0.13 8.03 -3.68
C ILE A 93 0.48 9.32 -4.23
N THR A 94 0.26 9.58 -5.51
CA THR A 94 0.67 10.80 -6.20
C THR A 94 -0.50 11.42 -6.95
N GLY A 95 -0.36 12.69 -7.34
CA GLY A 95 -1.45 13.45 -7.93
C GLY A 95 -2.37 14.10 -6.89
N ILE A 96 -1.92 14.23 -5.63
CA ILE A 96 -2.62 14.95 -4.55
C ILE A 96 -1.71 16.07 -4.01
N ASP A 97 -2.27 17.18 -3.53
CA ASP A 97 -1.48 18.32 -3.02
C ASP A 97 -1.02 18.13 -1.57
N LYS A 98 -1.75 17.29 -0.83
CA LYS A 98 -1.51 16.98 0.58
C LYS A 98 -1.82 15.53 0.82
N ALA A 99 -1.16 14.94 1.82
CA ALA A 99 -1.47 13.61 2.27
C ALA A 99 -2.95 13.48 2.66
N LEU A 100 -3.55 12.35 2.28
CA LEU A 100 -4.83 11.93 2.79
C LEU A 100 -4.71 11.56 4.29
N PRO A 101 -5.80 11.71 5.05
CA PRO A 101 -5.87 11.15 6.40
C PRO A 101 -5.60 9.63 6.38
N LEU A 102 -5.02 9.09 7.47
CA LEU A 102 -4.67 7.67 7.55
C LEU A 102 -5.92 6.79 7.46
N GLU A 103 -7.02 7.23 8.05
CA GLU A 103 -8.32 6.57 8.03
C GLU A 103 -8.95 6.48 6.63
N SER A 104 -8.51 7.34 5.70
CA SER A 104 -8.97 7.36 4.32
C SER A 104 -8.17 6.40 3.42
N VAL A 105 -7.07 5.82 3.90
CA VAL A 105 -6.21 4.90 3.14
C VAL A 105 -6.27 3.51 3.76
N LYS A 106 -7.15 2.67 3.21
CA LYS A 106 -7.32 1.27 3.62
C LYS A 106 -6.97 0.34 2.48
N GLY A 107 -6.88 -0.95 2.80
CA GLY A 107 -6.85 -2.00 1.80
C GLY A 107 -7.81 -3.12 2.18
N THR A 108 -8.45 -3.69 1.16
CA THR A 108 -9.29 -4.86 1.30
C THR A 108 -8.44 -6.08 1.01
N MET A 109 -8.14 -6.88 2.05
CA MET A 109 -7.44 -8.14 1.86
C MET A 109 -8.31 -9.13 1.08
N LEU A 110 -7.70 -9.78 0.09
CA LEU A 110 -8.35 -10.78 -0.74
C LEU A 110 -7.76 -12.15 -0.42
N SER A 111 -8.62 -13.09 -0.03
CA SER A 111 -8.25 -14.45 0.32
C SER A 111 -9.36 -15.42 -0.09
N SER A 112 -9.00 -16.64 -0.47
CA SER A 112 -9.93 -17.76 -0.62
C SER A 112 -10.20 -18.50 0.69
N ILE A 113 -9.52 -18.09 1.78
CA ILE A 113 -9.60 -18.72 3.09
C ILE A 113 -10.48 -17.84 3.99
N ASP A 114 -11.60 -18.40 4.47
CA ASP A 114 -12.57 -17.69 5.33
C ASP A 114 -12.15 -17.62 6.81
N GLY A 115 -11.14 -18.42 7.19
CA GLY A 115 -10.60 -18.44 8.56
C GLY A 115 -9.48 -19.46 8.72
N LEU A 116 -8.65 -19.26 9.74
CA LEU A 116 -7.58 -20.21 10.08
C LEU A 116 -8.18 -21.43 10.78
N ALA A 117 -7.77 -22.63 10.35
CA ALA A 117 -8.22 -23.89 10.96
C ALA A 117 -7.55 -24.19 12.32
N SER A 118 -6.45 -23.50 12.63
CA SER A 118 -5.63 -23.73 13.81
C SER A 118 -5.06 -22.43 14.37
N GLN A 119 -4.79 -22.43 15.67
CA GLN A 119 -4.06 -21.37 16.37
C GLN A 119 -2.77 -21.95 16.98
N TYR A 120 -1.76 -21.10 17.13
CA TYR A 120 -0.48 -21.47 17.71
C TYR A 120 0.03 -20.36 18.64
N GLU A 121 0.51 -20.73 19.83
CA GLU A 121 1.09 -19.81 20.81
C GLU A 121 2.14 -20.54 21.65
N THR A 122 3.24 -19.85 21.94
CA THR A 122 4.33 -20.33 22.81
C THR A 122 4.81 -19.21 23.73
N SER A 123 5.67 -19.56 24.69
CA SER A 123 6.38 -18.57 25.51
C SER A 123 7.45 -17.76 24.76
N ASN A 124 7.74 -18.09 23.49
CA ASN A 124 8.75 -17.40 22.70
C ASN A 124 8.10 -16.48 21.65
N GLU A 125 8.17 -15.17 21.89
CA GLU A 125 7.60 -14.15 21.00
C GLU A 125 8.10 -14.23 19.55
N LYS A 126 9.37 -14.63 19.34
CA LYS A 126 9.92 -14.75 17.97
C LYS A 126 9.32 -15.93 17.23
N VAL A 127 9.00 -17.03 17.93
CA VAL A 127 8.34 -18.19 17.33
C VAL A 127 6.87 -17.85 17.04
N ASN A 128 6.20 -17.11 17.93
CA ASN A 128 4.84 -16.62 17.68
C ASN A 128 4.82 -15.66 16.47
N ARG A 129 5.81 -14.75 16.36
CA ARG A 129 5.97 -13.88 15.19
C ARG A 129 6.24 -14.67 13.91
N LEU A 130 7.05 -15.73 13.97
CA LEU A 130 7.27 -16.61 12.82
C LEU A 130 5.96 -17.25 12.36
N TRP A 131 5.14 -17.78 13.29
CA TRP A 131 3.82 -18.30 12.96
C TRP A 131 2.94 -17.24 12.29
N HIS A 132 2.83 -16.04 12.88
CA HIS A 132 2.07 -14.92 12.31
C HIS A 132 2.60 -14.41 10.95
N ASN A 133 3.84 -14.73 10.57
CA ASN A 133 4.36 -14.39 9.25
C ASN A 133 4.09 -15.52 8.22
N ILE A 134 3.81 -16.74 8.67
CA ILE A 134 3.46 -17.89 7.83
C ILE A 134 1.97 -17.83 7.44
N VAL A 135 1.11 -17.39 8.35
CA VAL A 135 -0.36 -17.35 8.20
C VAL A 135 -0.89 -15.96 7.89
#